data_AF-A0A952DPF3-F1
#
_entry.id   AF-A0A952DPF3-F1
#
_cell.length_a   1.000
_cell.length_b   1.000
_cell.length_c   1.000
_cell.angle_alpha   90.00
_cell.angle_beta   90.00
_cell.angle_gamma   90.00
#
_symmetry.space_group_name_H-M   'P 1'
#
loop_
_entity.id
_entity.type
_entity.pdbx_description
1 polymer ?
#
loop_
_entity_poly.entity_id
_entity_poly.type
_entity_poly.pdbx_seq_one_letter_code
_entity_poly.pdbx_strand_id
1 'polypeptide(L)'
;FVGRDGKPADAQSVAAASLDTIRAQNRLTVFAGRFTVAVTTRVSKLGLSAEKTLIVPATVRYDIDYSKLGPDDVTWDTAAREMTVRLPDIEIDEPQVDMANIREYGGGTILMALGNAEEVIDAANRTKIRTAVIKEADTPLLRELARRSARSAVERGIALPLKAAGIDARVIVRFPDESGYGL
;
A
#
# COMPACT_ATOMS: atom_id res chain seq x y z
N PHE A 1 -21.62 22.14 6.80
CA PHE A 1 -22.55 21.40 5.93
C PHE A 1 -23.81 21.14 6.74
N VAL A 2 -24.94 21.76 6.36
CA VAL A 2 -26.22 21.59 7.06
C VAL A 2 -27.09 20.69 6.20
N GLY A 3 -27.48 19.53 6.73
CA GLY A 3 -28.42 18.63 6.08
C GLY A 3 -29.80 19.29 5.95
N ARG A 4 -30.54 18.90 4.90
CA ARG A 4 -31.78 19.55 4.42
C ARG A 4 -32.94 19.64 5.44
N ASP A 5 -32.80 19.06 6.63
CA ASP A 5 -33.89 18.93 7.62
C ASP A 5 -33.57 19.52 9.00
N GLY A 6 -32.48 20.27 9.17
CA GLY A 6 -32.18 20.97 10.43
C GLY A 6 -31.92 20.08 11.66
N LYS A 7 -31.84 18.75 11.49
CA LYS A 7 -31.36 17.83 12.52
C LYS A 7 -29.83 17.91 12.62
N PRO A 8 -29.24 17.87 13.83
CA PRO A 8 -27.80 17.67 13.95
C PRO A 8 -27.45 16.41 13.18
N ALA A 9 -26.51 16.51 12.25
CA ALA A 9 -26.07 15.36 11.48
C ALA A 9 -25.65 14.27 12.45
N ASP A 10 -26.24 13.09 12.34
CA ASP A 10 -25.82 11.97 13.17
C ASP A 10 -24.34 11.67 12.88
N ALA A 11 -23.58 11.31 13.93
CA ALA A 11 -22.13 11.15 13.84
C ALA A 11 -21.73 10.17 12.73
N GLN A 12 -22.56 9.13 12.54
CA GLN A 12 -22.35 8.12 11.52
C GLN A 12 -22.49 8.68 10.11
N SER A 13 -23.46 9.57 9.85
CA SER A 13 -23.67 10.22 8.56
C SER A 13 -22.53 11.19 8.21
N VAL A 14 -22.02 11.93 9.20
CA VAL A 14 -20.86 12.82 9.01
C VAL A 14 -19.61 12.00 8.68
N ALA A 15 -19.38 10.91 9.41
CA ALA A 15 -18.27 10.01 9.17
C ALA A 15 -18.39 9.28 7.82
N ALA A 16 -19.58 8.80 7.46
CA ALA A 16 -19.85 8.16 6.18
C ALA A 16 -19.62 9.11 5.00
N ALA A 17 -20.08 10.36 5.07
CA ALA A 17 -19.82 11.36 4.02
C ALA A 17 -18.33 11.71 3.90
N SER A 18 -17.62 11.73 5.02
CA SER A 18 -16.16 11.92 5.04
C SER A 18 -15.45 10.74 4.39
N LEU A 19 -15.92 9.52 4.67
CA LEU A 19 -15.41 8.31 4.07
C LEU A 19 -15.68 8.27 2.57
N ASP A 20 -16.86 8.65 2.10
CA ASP A 20 -17.17 8.72 0.67
C ASP A 20 -16.24 9.69 -0.08
N THR A 21 -15.83 10.77 0.58
CA THR A 21 -14.81 11.69 0.03
C THR A 21 -13.44 11.02 -0.08
N ILE A 22 -13.05 10.20 0.91
CA ILE A 22 -11.82 9.39 0.87
C ILE A 22 -11.92 8.32 -0.22
N ARG A 23 -13.06 7.64 -0.33
CA ARG A 23 -13.35 6.60 -1.34
C ARG A 23 -13.32 7.16 -2.76
N ALA A 24 -13.75 8.40 -2.97
CA ALA A 24 -13.65 9.08 -4.27
C ALA A 24 -12.20 9.22 -4.78
N GLN A 25 -11.20 9.09 -3.90
CA GLN A 25 -9.78 9.06 -4.28
C GLN A 25 -9.32 7.65 -4.71
N ASN A 26 -10.20 6.64 -4.71
CA ASN A 26 -10.03 5.23 -5.10
C ASN A 26 -8.96 4.43 -4.34
N ARG A 27 -7.71 4.90 -4.34
CA ARG A 27 -6.59 4.32 -3.59
C ARG A 27 -5.70 5.44 -3.08
N LEU A 28 -5.46 5.44 -1.76
CA LEU A 28 -4.46 6.31 -1.16
C LEU A 28 -3.22 5.48 -0.83
N THR A 29 -2.08 5.87 -1.38
CA THR A 29 -0.80 5.33 -0.95
C THR A 29 -0.53 5.82 0.46
N VAL A 30 -0.59 4.90 1.42
CA VAL A 30 -0.40 5.20 2.84
C VAL A 30 1.08 5.15 3.21
N PHE A 31 1.88 4.40 2.45
CA PHE A 31 3.31 4.28 2.63
C PHE A 31 3.99 3.86 1.32
N ALA A 32 5.22 4.33 1.10
CA ALA A 32 6.04 3.90 -0.04
C ALA A 32 7.47 3.68 0.42
N GLY A 33 8.08 2.59 -0.05
CA GLY A 33 9.46 2.23 0.25
C GLY A 33 10.27 2.06 -1.04
N ARG A 34 11.54 2.44 -0.99
CA ARG A 34 12.52 2.16 -2.06
C ARG A 34 13.43 1.02 -1.62
N PHE A 35 13.50 -0.02 -2.44
CA PHE A 35 14.23 -1.25 -2.21
C PHE A 35 15.29 -1.43 -3.30
N THR A 36 16.31 -2.23 -3.01
CA THR A 36 17.30 -2.65 -4.00
C THR A 36 17.58 -4.13 -3.79
N VAL A 37 17.26 -4.95 -4.79
CA VAL A 37 17.41 -6.41 -4.71
C VAL A 37 18.49 -6.90 -5.66
N ALA A 38 19.22 -7.94 -5.26
CA ALA A 38 20.15 -8.64 -6.12
C ALA A 38 19.49 -9.91 -6.69
N VAL A 39 19.40 -10.02 -8.01
CA VAL A 39 18.78 -11.18 -8.68
C VAL A 39 19.76 -11.80 -9.65
N THR A 40 20.05 -13.09 -9.48
CA THR A 40 20.91 -13.82 -10.41
C THR A 40 20.07 -14.50 -11.49
N THR A 41 20.43 -14.23 -12.74
CA THR A 41 19.76 -14.71 -13.95
C THR A 41 20.76 -15.43 -14.84
N ARG A 42 20.31 -16.51 -15.49
CA ARG A 42 21.07 -17.18 -16.54
C ARG A 42 20.70 -16.61 -17.91
N VAL A 43 21.70 -16.19 -18.67
CA VAL A 43 21.57 -15.69 -20.04
C VAL A 43 22.17 -16.73 -20.97
N SER A 44 21.45 -17.10 -22.03
CA SER A 44 21.93 -18.04 -23.04
C SER A 44 21.78 -17.43 -24.43
N LYS A 45 22.87 -17.34 -25.21
CA LYS A 45 22.88 -16.79 -26.57
C LYS A 45 23.88 -17.57 -27.41
N LEU A 46 23.48 -18.01 -28.61
CA LEU A 46 24.33 -18.72 -29.57
C LEU A 46 25.10 -19.94 -28.98
N GLY A 47 24.47 -20.69 -28.08
CA GLY A 47 25.07 -21.87 -27.44
C GLY A 47 25.99 -21.56 -26.24
N LEU A 48 26.21 -20.28 -25.93
CA LEU A 48 26.93 -19.83 -24.73
C LEU A 48 25.93 -19.54 -23.62
N SER A 49 26.29 -19.84 -22.38
CA SER A 49 25.48 -19.47 -21.20
C SER A 49 26.34 -18.84 -20.11
N ALA A 50 25.80 -17.83 -19.44
CA ALA A 50 26.45 -17.14 -18.34
C ALA A 50 25.45 -16.77 -17.24
N GLU A 51 25.93 -16.69 -15.99
CA GLU A 51 25.16 -16.18 -14.87
C GLU A 51 25.50 -14.71 -14.64
N LYS A 52 24.45 -13.91 -14.42
CA LYS A 52 24.53 -12.47 -14.30
C LYS A 52 23.69 -12.02 -13.12
N THR A 53 24.29 -11.30 -12.18
CA THR A 53 23.57 -10.71 -11.04
C THR A 53 23.14 -9.30 -11.41
N LEU A 54 21.87 -8.98 -11.23
CA LEU A 54 21.30 -7.66 -11.44
C LEU A 54 21.02 -7.03 -10.08
N ILE A 55 21.48 -5.79 -9.87
CA ILE A 55 21.12 -4.94 -8.75
C ILE A 55 19.97 -4.06 -9.21
N VAL A 56 18.78 -4.34 -8.69
CA VAL A 56 17.53 -3.78 -9.20
C VAL A 56 16.91 -2.87 -8.15
N PRO A 57 16.97 -1.55 -8.34
CA PRO A 57 16.19 -0.62 -7.54
C PRO A 57 14.71 -0.69 -7.92
N ALA A 58 13.84 -0.70 -6.91
CA ALA A 58 12.39 -0.70 -7.10
C ALA A 58 11.69 0.08 -6.01
N THR A 59 10.55 0.68 -6.34
CA THR A 59 9.66 1.32 -5.38
C THR A 59 8.45 0.44 -5.17
N VAL A 60 8.06 0.21 -3.92
CA VAL A 60 6.86 -0.53 -3.55
C VAL A 60 5.93 0.41 -2.81
N ARG A 61 4.65 0.39 -3.19
CA ARG A 61 3.60 1.15 -2.53
C ARG A 61 2.75 0.21 -1.69
N TYR A 62 2.26 0.75 -0.59
CA TYR A 62 1.35 0.09 0.32
C TYR A 62 0.07 0.90 0.28
N ASP A 63 -0.97 0.26 -0.22
CA ASP A 63 -2.24 0.88 -0.53
C ASP A 63 -3.35 0.23 0.31
N ILE A 64 -4.41 1.00 0.54
CA ILE A 64 -5.68 0.50 1.07
C ILE A 64 -6.72 0.71 -0.02
N ASP A 65 -7.43 -0.36 -0.35
CA ASP A 65 -8.58 -0.29 -1.24
C ASP A 65 -9.82 0.16 -0.47
N TYR A 66 -10.00 1.48 -0.36
CA TYR A 66 -11.15 2.08 0.30
C TYR A 66 -12.46 1.80 -0.45
N SER A 67 -12.44 1.35 -1.71
CA SER A 67 -13.68 0.98 -2.41
C SER A 67 -14.43 -0.15 -1.71
N LYS A 68 -13.70 -1.02 -0.99
CA LYS A 68 -14.21 -2.13 -0.19
C LYS A 68 -14.95 -1.70 1.08
N LEU A 69 -14.85 -0.42 1.46
CA LEU A 69 -15.54 0.08 2.65
C LEU A 69 -17.01 0.34 2.37
N GLY A 70 -17.86 -0.14 3.26
CA GLY A 70 -19.28 0.14 3.28
C GLY A 70 -19.69 1.05 4.45
N PRO A 71 -20.96 1.48 4.47
CA PRO A 71 -21.54 2.20 5.62
C PRO A 71 -21.40 1.44 6.94
N ASP A 72 -21.43 0.11 6.87
CA ASP A 72 -21.33 -0.76 8.05
C ASP A 72 -19.92 -0.81 8.64
N ASP A 73 -18.88 -0.39 7.89
CA ASP A 73 -17.50 -0.32 8.39
C ASP A 73 -17.25 0.89 9.31
N VAL A 74 -18.26 1.75 9.48
CA VAL A 74 -18.22 2.93 10.33
C VAL A 74 -19.32 2.84 11.37
N THR A 75 -18.94 2.60 12.62
CA THR A 75 -19.90 2.41 13.72
C THR A 75 -19.71 3.48 14.79
N TRP A 76 -20.84 4.03 15.24
CA TRP A 76 -20.87 5.04 16.30
C TRP A 76 -21.40 4.45 17.60
N ASP A 77 -20.58 4.49 18.65
CA ASP A 77 -21.00 4.23 20.02
C ASP A 77 -21.31 5.55 20.72
N THR A 78 -22.60 5.78 20.99
CA THR A 78 -23.08 7.01 21.65
C THR A 78 -22.69 7.08 23.14
N ALA A 79 -22.61 5.94 23.82
CA ALA A 79 -22.26 5.88 25.24
C ALA A 79 -20.76 6.16 25.44
N ALA A 80 -19.92 5.58 24.59
CA ALA A 80 -18.47 5.79 24.63
C ALA A 80 -17.99 7.06 23.91
N ARG A 81 -18.87 7.70 23.12
CA ARG A 81 -18.52 8.78 22.17
C ARG A 81 -17.38 8.36 21.24
N GLU A 82 -17.46 7.14 20.75
CA GLU A 82 -16.41 6.50 19.97
C GLU A 82 -16.90 6.18 18.56
N MET A 83 -16.10 6.56 17.57
CA MET A 83 -16.30 6.22 16.17
C MET A 83 -15.30 5.14 15.79
N THR A 84 -15.78 3.92 15.57
CA THR A 84 -14.94 2.81 15.10
C THR A 84 -15.00 2.74 13.58
N VAL A 85 -13.83 2.66 12.95
CA VAL A 85 -13.67 2.54 11.49
C VAL A 85 -12.89 1.27 11.20
N ARG A 86 -13.53 0.33 10.53
CA ARG A 86 -12.93 -0.92 10.07
C ARG A 86 -12.29 -0.70 8.71
N LEU A 87 -10.98 -0.89 8.60
CA LEU A 87 -10.27 -0.79 7.33
C LEU A 87 -9.96 -2.18 6.78
N PRO A 88 -9.96 -2.36 5.44
CA PRO A 88 -9.41 -3.56 4.85
C PRO A 88 -7.90 -3.61 5.10
N ASP A 89 -7.32 -4.80 4.92
CA ASP A 89 -5.88 -4.98 5.12
C ASP A 89 -5.06 -4.19 4.09
N ILE A 90 -3.78 -3.98 4.42
CA ILE A 90 -2.82 -3.32 3.52
C ILE A 90 -2.51 -4.23 2.34
N GLU A 91 -2.61 -3.68 1.14
CA GLU A 91 -2.19 -4.34 -0.09
C GLU A 91 -0.83 -3.81 -0.52
N ILE A 92 0.07 -4.72 -0.85
CA ILE A 92 1.35 -4.38 -1.47
C ILE A 92 1.12 -4.31 -2.97
N ASP A 93 1.28 -3.10 -3.50
CA ASP A 93 1.09 -2.81 -4.91
C ASP A 93 2.24 -3.35 -5.77
N GLU A 94 2.01 -3.48 -7.08
CA GLU A 94 3.02 -3.97 -8.02
C GLU A 94 4.32 -3.13 -7.96
N PRO A 95 5.49 -3.76 -7.68
CA PRO A 95 6.74 -3.03 -7.61
C PRO A 95 7.08 -2.26 -8.88
N GLN A 96 7.36 -0.97 -8.73
CA GLN A 96 7.81 -0.11 -9.81
C GLN A 96 9.33 -0.20 -9.93
N VAL A 97 9.80 -0.98 -10.91
CA VAL A 97 11.23 -1.14 -11.16
C VAL A 97 11.81 0.11 -11.82
N ASP A 98 12.90 0.63 -11.25
CA ASP A 98 13.63 1.76 -11.80
C ASP A 98 14.65 1.25 -12.83
N MET A 99 14.16 1.01 -14.04
CA MET A 99 14.94 0.42 -15.15
C MET A 99 16.20 1.23 -15.45
N ALA A 100 16.14 2.57 -15.35
CA ALA A 100 17.25 3.46 -15.65
C ALA A 100 18.44 3.31 -14.69
N ASN A 101 18.22 2.70 -13.52
CA ASN A 101 19.24 2.56 -12.48
C ASN A 101 19.61 1.09 -12.17
N ILE A 102 19.22 0.15 -13.04
CA ILE A 102 19.64 -1.24 -12.92
C ILE A 102 21.15 -1.33 -13.16
N ARG A 103 21.86 -2.02 -12.24
CA ARG A 103 23.29 -2.28 -12.39
C ARG A 103 23.54 -3.76 -12.57
N GLU A 104 24.47 -4.08 -13.46
CA GLU A 104 24.88 -5.44 -13.73
C GLU A 104 26.15 -5.76 -12.95
N TYR A 105 26.16 -6.91 -12.28
CA TYR A 105 27.28 -7.43 -11.54
C TYR A 105 27.58 -8.85 -12.03
N GLY A 106 28.72 -9.03 -12.69
CA GLY A 106 29.13 -10.29 -13.29
C GLY A 106 30.40 -10.10 -14.12
N GLY A 107 31.45 -10.86 -13.80
CA GLY A 107 32.80 -10.63 -14.29
C GLY A 107 33.10 -11.32 -15.63
N GLY A 108 33.83 -10.60 -16.49
CA GLY A 108 34.58 -11.19 -17.60
C GLY A 108 34.20 -10.68 -18.99
N THR A 109 35.20 -10.61 -19.87
CA THR A 109 35.13 -10.18 -21.28
C THR A 109 34.12 -10.95 -22.14
N ILE A 110 33.73 -12.17 -21.73
CA ILE A 110 32.69 -12.98 -22.40
C ILE A 110 31.28 -12.40 -22.18
N LEU A 111 31.05 -11.66 -21.09
CA LEU A 111 29.73 -11.11 -20.75
C LEU A 111 29.31 -9.96 -21.68
N MET A 112 30.27 -9.17 -22.18
CA MET A 112 30.02 -8.08 -23.14
C MET A 112 29.48 -8.57 -24.49
N ALA A 113 29.76 -9.83 -24.85
CA ALA A 113 29.34 -10.42 -26.12
C ALA A 113 27.89 -10.97 -26.10
N LEU A 114 27.25 -11.05 -24.93
CA LEU A 114 25.96 -11.74 -24.73
C LEU A 114 24.74 -10.81 -24.59
N GLY A 115 24.92 -9.49 -24.68
CA GLY A 115 23.82 -8.49 -24.68
C GLY A 115 23.76 -7.60 -23.43
N ASN A 116 22.99 -6.51 -23.52
CA ASN A 116 22.77 -5.51 -22.47
C ASN A 116 21.65 -5.90 -21.49
N ALA A 117 21.49 -5.15 -20.39
CA ALA A 117 20.50 -5.39 -19.33
C ALA A 117 19.08 -5.53 -19.86
N GLU A 118 18.69 -4.66 -20.80
CA GLU A 118 17.38 -4.69 -21.45
C GLU A 118 17.08 -6.02 -22.14
N GLU A 119 18.05 -6.63 -22.85
CA GLU A 119 17.86 -7.92 -23.52
C GLU A 119 17.77 -9.09 -22.53
N VAL A 120 18.36 -8.94 -21.34
CA VAL A 120 18.36 -9.96 -20.29
C VAL A 120 17.05 -9.95 -19.50
N ILE A 121 16.33 -8.84 -19.40
CA ILE A 121 15.08 -8.76 -18.64
C ILE A 121 13.89 -9.24 -19.50
N ASP A 122 13.89 -10.52 -19.83
CA ASP A 122 12.72 -11.22 -20.39
C ASP A 122 11.62 -11.44 -19.31
N ALA A 123 10.42 -11.87 -19.70
CA ALA A 123 9.28 -12.13 -18.83
C ALA A 123 9.63 -13.01 -17.62
N ALA A 124 10.47 -14.04 -17.80
CA ALA A 124 10.94 -14.90 -16.72
C ALA A 124 11.78 -14.16 -15.67
N ASN A 125 12.53 -13.13 -16.06
CA ASN A 125 13.36 -12.33 -15.15
C ASN A 125 12.54 -11.24 -14.46
N ARG A 126 11.51 -10.70 -15.12
CA ARG A 126 10.55 -9.78 -14.48
C ARG A 126 9.85 -10.42 -13.28
N THR A 127 9.40 -11.68 -13.41
CA THR A 127 8.78 -12.40 -12.29
C THR A 127 9.75 -12.64 -11.14
N LYS A 128 11.02 -12.98 -11.43
CA LYS A 128 12.06 -13.14 -10.39
C LYS A 128 12.34 -11.84 -9.65
N ILE A 129 12.48 -10.74 -10.39
CA ILE A 129 12.68 -9.41 -9.82
C ILE A 129 11.49 -9.04 -8.93
N ARG A 130 10.26 -9.17 -9.44
CA ARG A 130 9.05 -8.91 -8.66
C ARG A 130 9.03 -9.72 -7.36
N THR A 131 9.26 -11.02 -7.44
CA THR A 131 9.23 -11.91 -6.28
C THR A 131 10.29 -11.53 -5.25
N ALA A 132 11.51 -11.20 -5.71
CA ALA A 132 12.57 -10.74 -4.83
C ALA A 132 12.22 -9.41 -4.14
N VAL A 133 11.68 -8.43 -4.89
CA VAL A 133 11.29 -7.14 -4.31
C VAL A 133 10.13 -7.30 -3.32
N ILE A 134 9.09 -8.06 -3.67
CA ILE A 134 7.95 -8.32 -2.78
C ILE A 134 8.44 -9.00 -1.50
N LYS A 135 9.34 -9.99 -1.60
CA LYS A 135 9.88 -10.68 -0.42
C LYS A 135 10.57 -9.71 0.56
N GLU A 136 11.32 -8.73 0.06
CA GLU A 136 11.99 -7.73 0.90
C GLU A 136 11.03 -6.66 1.44
N ALA A 137 10.00 -6.32 0.67
CA ALA A 137 8.99 -5.34 1.07
C ALA A 137 7.94 -5.95 2.02
N ASP A 138 7.70 -7.25 1.96
CA ASP A 138 6.65 -7.93 2.71
C ASP A 138 7.11 -8.40 4.09
N THR A 139 7.54 -7.45 4.93
CA THR A 139 7.95 -7.73 6.31
C THR A 139 6.89 -7.26 7.32
N PRO A 140 6.76 -7.93 8.49
CA PRO A 140 5.83 -7.49 9.54
C PRO A 140 6.04 -6.04 9.98
N LEU A 141 7.31 -5.59 10.04
CA LEU A 141 7.64 -4.22 10.40
C LEU A 141 7.11 -3.20 9.38
N LEU A 142 7.31 -3.44 8.09
CA LEU A 142 6.87 -2.53 7.04
C LEU A 142 5.34 -2.49 6.93
N ARG A 143 4.67 -3.65 7.09
CA ARG A 143 3.21 -3.71 7.17
C ARG A 143 2.68 -2.90 8.34
N GLU A 144 3.26 -3.02 9.53
CA GLU A 144 2.87 -2.25 10.71
C GLU A 144 3.07 -0.74 10.52
N LEU A 145 4.17 -0.32 9.88
CA LEU A 145 4.39 1.08 9.54
C LEU A 145 3.33 1.61 8.57
N ALA A 146 2.97 0.82 7.55
CA ALA A 146 1.90 1.17 6.62
C ALA A 146 0.53 1.27 7.33
N ARG A 147 0.19 0.30 8.19
CA ARG A 147 -1.03 0.31 9.01
C ARG A 147 -1.10 1.52 9.93
N ARG A 148 0.00 1.90 10.57
CA ARG A 148 0.07 3.10 11.43
C ARG A 148 -0.15 4.39 10.64
N SER A 149 0.46 4.49 9.46
CA SER A 149 0.27 5.64 8.57
C SER A 149 -1.19 5.76 8.12
N ALA A 150 -1.79 4.65 7.70
CA ALA A 150 -3.19 4.56 7.32
C ALA A 150 -4.14 4.96 8.45
N ARG A 151 -3.96 4.39 9.65
CA ARG A 151 -4.72 4.73 10.86
C ARG A 151 -4.69 6.24 11.09
N SER A 152 -3.50 6.82 11.08
CA SER A 152 -3.33 8.25 11.30
C SER A 152 -4.01 9.11 10.24
N ALA A 153 -3.99 8.69 8.97
CA ALA A 153 -4.68 9.40 7.89
C ALA A 153 -6.20 9.36 8.04
N VAL A 154 -6.77 8.19 8.32
CA VAL A 154 -8.21 7.98 8.46
C VAL A 154 -8.76 8.66 9.73
N GLU A 155 -8.05 8.54 10.86
CA GLU A 155 -8.40 9.23 12.10
C GLU A 155 -8.50 10.74 11.88
N ARG A 156 -7.51 11.36 11.23
CA ARG A 156 -7.56 12.78 10.89
C ARG A 156 -8.67 13.13 9.91
N GLY A 157 -8.88 12.28 8.90
CA GLY A 157 -9.89 12.49 7.86
C GLY A 157 -11.32 12.51 8.39
N ILE A 158 -11.60 11.76 9.47
CA ILE A 158 -12.93 11.65 10.07
C ILE A 158 -13.09 12.55 11.29
N ALA A 159 -12.06 12.68 12.14
CA ALA A 159 -12.14 13.49 13.35
C ALA A 159 -12.39 14.98 13.05
N LEU A 160 -11.79 15.51 11.98
CA LEU A 160 -11.95 16.93 11.61
C LEU A 160 -13.40 17.29 11.23
N PRO A 161 -14.06 16.57 10.30
CA PRO A 161 -15.48 16.77 10.01
C PRO A 161 -16.40 16.59 11.23
N LEU A 162 -16.17 15.58 12.08
CA LEU A 162 -16.97 15.35 13.29
C LEU A 162 -16.88 16.55 14.24
N LYS A 163 -15.66 17.02 14.51
CA LYS A 163 -15.44 18.20 15.35
C LYS A 163 -16.08 19.45 14.76
N ALA A 164 -16.01 19.65 13.44
CA ALA A 164 -16.66 20.77 12.76
C ALA A 164 -18.20 20.71 12.83
N ALA A 165 -18.77 19.51 12.95
CA ALA A 165 -20.19 19.29 13.21
C ALA A 165 -20.58 19.43 14.70
N GLY A 166 -19.62 19.76 15.58
CA GLY A 166 -19.83 19.86 17.03
C GLY A 166 -19.87 18.52 17.75
N ILE A 167 -19.44 17.44 17.09
CA ILE A 167 -19.40 16.08 17.64
C ILE A 167 -17.99 15.82 18.15
N ASP A 168 -17.84 15.80 19.47
CA ASP A 168 -16.60 15.39 20.12
C ASP A 168 -16.54 13.86 20.18
N ALA A 169 -15.80 13.27 19.25
CA ALA A 169 -15.71 11.83 19.05
C ALA A 169 -14.26 11.37 19.09
N ARG A 170 -14.02 10.27 19.81
CA ARG A 170 -12.77 9.52 19.69
C ARG A 170 -12.86 8.62 18.47
N VAL A 171 -11.99 8.82 17.48
CA VAL A 171 -11.94 7.93 16.29
C VAL A 171 -10.94 6.80 16.56
N ILE A 172 -11.38 5.56 16.36
CA ILE A 172 -10.56 4.36 16.47
C ILE A 172 -10.60 3.59 15.16
N VAL A 173 -9.42 3.27 14.62
CA VAL A 173 -9.30 2.52 13.37
C VAL A 173 -8.80 1.10 13.64
N ARG A 174 -9.48 0.11 13.05
CA ARG A 174 -9.22 -1.32 13.23
C ARG A 174 -8.93 -2.03 11.90
N PHE A 175 -7.95 -2.93 11.90
CA PHE A 175 -7.65 -3.85 10.80
C PHE A 175 -8.23 -5.26 11.06
N PRO A 176 -8.37 -6.12 10.03
CA PRO A 176 -9.10 -7.40 10.13
C PRO A 176 -8.63 -8.36 11.22
N ASP A 177 -7.32 -8.36 11.50
CA ASP A 177 -6.67 -9.22 12.48
C ASP A 177 -6.61 -8.60 13.90
N GLU A 178 -7.13 -7.39 14.08
CA GLU A 178 -7.18 -6.73 15.38
C GLU A 178 -8.46 -7.08 16.15
N SER A 179 -8.34 -7.23 17.47
CA SER A 179 -9.49 -7.46 18.36
C SER A 179 -10.56 -6.38 18.18
N GLY A 180 -11.82 -6.79 18.01
CA GLY A 180 -12.96 -5.89 17.82
C GLY A 180 -13.31 -5.58 16.36
N TYR A 181 -12.66 -6.24 15.39
CA TYR A 181 -13.02 -6.12 13.97
C TYR A 181 -14.34 -6.85 13.62
N GLY A 182 -14.70 -7.90 14.36
CA GLY A 182 -15.96 -8.63 14.17
C GLY A 182 -16.78 -8.63 15.45
N LEU A 183 -17.78 -7.75 15.53
CA LEU A 183 -18.95 -7.81 16.39
C LEU A 183 -20.16 -7.28 15.61
#